data_AF-A0AAC9FU94-F1
#
_entry.id   AF-A0AAC9FU94-F1
#
_cell.length_a   1.000
_cell.length_b   1.000
_cell.length_c   1.000
_cell.angle_alpha   90.00
_cell.angle_beta   90.00
_cell.angle_gamma   90.00
#
_symmetry.space_group_name_H-M   'P 1'
#
loop_
_entity.id
_entity.type
_entity.pdbx_description
1 polymer ?
#
loop_
_entity_poly.entity_id
_entity_poly.type
_entity_poly.pdbx_seq_one_letter_code
_entity_poly.pdbx_strand_id
1 'polypeptide(L)'
;MIHAPYREGYLADPDAAISATGLSDEEQSLVRSEDWIGMVRYGANFSVMEKFARVVRKTNLQVYAMMRGESFEDFMKTRRVPSAR
;
A
#
# COMPACT_ATOMS: atom_id res chain seq x y z
N MET A 1 -9.85 3.37 5.64
CA MET A 1 -9.88 1.96 5.18
C MET A 1 -10.39 0.92 6.19
N ILE A 2 -10.78 1.27 7.42
CA ILE A 2 -11.35 0.29 8.39
C ILE A 2 -12.87 0.13 8.31
N HIS A 3 -13.59 1.11 7.74
CA HIS A 3 -15.03 0.99 7.49
C HIS A 3 -15.27 0.45 6.08
N ALA A 4 -16.29 -0.42 5.95
CA ALA A 4 -16.63 -1.08 4.70
C ALA A 4 -16.94 -0.11 3.54
N PRO A 5 -17.73 0.97 3.74
CA PRO A 5 -18.07 1.87 2.64
C PRO A 5 -16.85 2.52 1.96
N TYR A 6 -15.81 2.87 2.72
CA TYR A 6 -14.59 3.43 2.13
C TYR A 6 -13.80 2.40 1.31
N ARG A 7 -13.80 1.13 1.74
CA ARG A 7 -13.13 0.06 0.99
C ARG A 7 -13.89 -0.25 -0.29
N GLU A 8 -15.22 -0.36 -0.19
CA GLU A 8 -16.10 -0.62 -1.32
C GLU A 8 -16.04 0.51 -2.35
N GLY A 9 -16.08 1.76 -1.89
CA GLY A 9 -15.90 2.94 -2.75
C GLY A 9 -14.54 2.92 -3.47
N TYR A 10 -13.45 2.65 -2.76
CA TYR A 10 -12.13 2.52 -3.37
C TYR A 10 -12.07 1.38 -4.40
N LEU A 11 -12.65 0.22 -4.09
CA LEU A 11 -12.64 -0.94 -4.99
C LEU A 11 -13.51 -0.72 -6.25
N ALA A 12 -14.55 0.10 -6.16
CA ALA A 12 -15.41 0.45 -7.27
C ALA A 12 -14.76 1.48 -8.21
N ASP A 13 -14.17 2.54 -7.64
CA ASP A 13 -13.49 3.60 -8.39
C ASP A 13 -12.37 4.21 -7.53
N PRO A 14 -11.12 3.71 -7.69
CA PRO A 14 -9.98 4.21 -6.93
C PRO A 14 -9.72 5.71 -7.15
N ASP A 15 -9.84 6.18 -8.40
CA ASP A 15 -9.52 7.57 -8.74
C ASP A 15 -10.56 8.52 -8.16
N ALA A 16 -11.86 8.20 -8.24
CA ALA A 16 -12.89 8.98 -7.58
C ALA A 16 -12.74 8.95 -6.06
N ALA A 17 -12.43 7.78 -5.48
CA ALA A 17 -12.25 7.64 -4.03
C ALA A 17 -11.06 8.45 -3.49
N ILE A 18 -9.95 8.50 -4.23
CA ILE A 18 -8.77 9.32 -3.87
C ILE A 18 -9.06 10.80 -4.08
N SER A 19 -9.69 11.18 -5.20
CA SER A 19 -9.99 12.58 -5.51
C SER A 19 -11.03 13.20 -4.57
N ALA A 20 -11.89 12.39 -3.96
CA ALA A 20 -12.87 12.81 -2.95
C ALA A 20 -12.26 13.07 -1.56
N THR A 21 -10.95 12.85 -1.39
CA THR A 21 -10.24 13.13 -0.12
C THR A 21 -9.78 14.59 -0.04
N GLY A 22 -9.28 15.00 1.14
CA GLY A 22 -8.57 16.26 1.32
C GLY A 22 -7.06 16.17 1.10
N LEU A 23 -6.57 15.11 0.45
CA LEU A 23 -5.14 14.91 0.21
C LEU A 23 -4.61 15.89 -0.85
N SER A 24 -3.36 16.32 -0.67
CA SER A 24 -2.63 17.10 -1.67
C SER A 24 -2.40 16.30 -2.96
N ASP A 25 -2.06 16.98 -4.05
CA ASP A 25 -1.75 16.32 -5.32
C ASP A 25 -0.58 15.32 -5.20
N GLU A 26 0.42 15.65 -4.37
CA GLU A 26 1.55 14.77 -4.07
C GLU A 26 1.09 13.52 -3.30
N GLU A 27 0.30 13.69 -2.24
CA GLU A 27 -0.24 12.59 -1.45
C GLU A 27 -1.12 11.66 -2.28
N GLN A 28 -1.97 12.23 -3.14
CA GLN A 28 -2.78 11.43 -4.06
C GLN A 28 -1.90 10.68 -5.06
N SER A 29 -0.84 11.30 -5.59
CA SER A 29 0.12 10.64 -6.49
C SER A 29 0.79 9.43 -5.83
N LEU A 30 1.24 9.59 -4.57
CA LEU A 30 1.83 8.51 -3.78
C LEU A 30 0.86 7.34 -3.58
N VAL A 31 -0.41 7.61 -3.29
CA VAL A 31 -1.43 6.56 -3.12
C VAL A 31 -1.78 5.88 -4.44
N ARG A 32 -2.00 6.64 -5.53
CA ARG A 32 -2.34 6.12 -6.87
C ARG A 32 -1.25 5.21 -7.44
N SER A 33 0.01 5.62 -7.28
CA SER A 33 1.16 4.85 -7.75
C SER A 33 1.54 3.70 -6.84
N GLU A 34 0.86 3.55 -5.69
CA GLU A 34 1.22 2.62 -4.63
C GLU A 34 2.71 2.75 -4.23
N ASP A 35 3.23 3.97 -4.19
CA ASP A 35 4.62 4.23 -3.80
C ASP A 35 4.78 4.08 -2.28
N TRP A 36 4.90 2.83 -1.83
CA TRP A 36 5.00 2.47 -0.42
C TRP A 36 6.20 3.11 0.27
N ILE A 37 7.36 3.15 -0.38
CA ILE A 37 8.54 3.76 0.24
C ILE A 37 8.42 5.28 0.23
N GLY A 38 7.85 5.87 -0.84
CA GLY A 38 7.52 7.28 -0.94
C GLY A 38 6.56 7.72 0.17
N MET A 39 5.47 6.98 0.40
CA MET A 39 4.52 7.23 1.50
C MET A 39 5.23 7.24 2.87
N VAL A 40 6.09 6.25 3.15
CA VAL A 40 6.85 6.22 4.42
C VAL A 40 7.79 7.42 4.54
N ARG A 41 8.51 7.77 3.46
CA ARG A 41 9.43 8.92 3.43
C ARG A 41 8.73 10.26 3.58
N TYR A 42 7.52 10.38 3.03
CA TYR A 42 6.65 11.55 3.19
C TYR A 42 6.13 11.69 4.63
N GLY A 43 6.11 10.60 5.40
CA GLY A 43 5.76 10.59 6.82
C GLY A 43 4.51 9.77 7.16
N ALA A 44 3.95 9.02 6.20
CA ALA A 44 2.83 8.13 6.46
C ALA A 44 3.24 6.97 7.39
N ASN A 45 2.40 6.69 8.38
CA ASN A 45 2.65 5.58 9.30
C ASN A 45 2.35 4.22 8.64
N PHE A 46 3.32 3.30 8.70
CA PHE A 46 3.18 1.97 8.07
C PHE A 46 1.96 1.18 8.56
N SER A 47 1.59 1.24 9.84
CA SER A 47 0.43 0.53 10.39
C SER A 47 -0.91 1.08 9.85
N VAL A 48 -0.93 2.31 9.35
CA VAL A 48 -2.08 2.86 8.60
C VAL A 48 -2.05 2.34 7.16
N MET A 49 -0.88 2.37 6.51
CA MET A 49 -0.69 1.88 5.14
C MET A 49 -1.00 0.39 5.00
N GLU A 50 -0.71 -0.44 6.01
CA GLU A 50 -1.06 -1.87 6.00
C GLU A 50 -2.57 -2.09 5.79
N LYS A 51 -3.42 -1.21 6.33
CA LYS A 51 -4.88 -1.30 6.13
C LYS A 51 -5.26 -1.06 4.67
N PHE A 52 -4.53 -0.18 3.99
CA PHE A 52 -4.69 0.07 2.56
C PHE A 52 -4.14 -1.11 1.74
N ALA A 53 -2.98 -1.65 2.09
CA ALA A 53 -2.39 -2.83 1.44
C ALA A 53 -3.39 -4.00 1.37
N ARG A 54 -4.19 -4.22 2.43
CA ARG A 54 -5.25 -5.24 2.42
C ARG A 54 -6.35 -4.97 1.38
N VAL A 55 -6.70 -3.71 1.13
CA VAL A 55 -7.71 -3.35 0.13
C VAL A 55 -7.19 -3.59 -1.28
N VAL A 56 -5.93 -3.21 -1.56
CA VAL A 56 -5.27 -3.47 -2.84
C VAL A 56 -4.69 -4.90 -2.95
N ARG A 57 -5.09 -5.79 -2.05
CA ARG A 57 -4.78 -7.23 -2.06
C ARG A 57 -3.27 -7.55 -2.04
N LYS A 58 -2.50 -6.77 -1.31
CA LYS A 58 -1.07 -7.03 -1.05
C LYS A 58 -0.85 -7.56 0.36
N THR A 59 0.05 -8.53 0.49
CA THR A 59 0.59 -8.93 1.80
C THR A 59 1.66 -7.93 2.27
N ASN A 60 1.94 -7.89 3.57
CA ASN A 60 3.03 -7.06 4.09
C ASN A 60 4.37 -7.41 3.45
N LEU A 61 4.62 -8.69 3.18
CA LEU A 61 5.86 -9.14 2.55
C LEU A 61 6.00 -8.61 1.12
N GLN A 62 4.90 -8.54 0.35
CA GLN A 62 4.91 -7.90 -0.97
C GLN A 62 5.19 -6.40 -0.87
N VAL A 63 4.57 -5.72 0.10
CA VAL A 63 4.84 -4.29 0.35
C VAL A 63 6.31 -4.07 0.76
N TYR A 64 6.89 -4.94 1.59
CA TYR A 64 8.30 -4.86 1.96
C TYR A 64 9.24 -5.06 0.77
N ALA A 65 8.94 -5.99 -0.13
CA ALA A 65 9.69 -6.18 -1.37
C ALA A 65 9.66 -4.92 -2.25
N MET A 66 8.46 -4.33 -2.44
CA MET A 66 8.27 -3.08 -3.18
C MET A 66 9.07 -1.94 -2.56
N MET A 67 9.05 -1.79 -1.23
CA MET A 67 9.83 -0.76 -0.55
C MET A 67 11.34 -0.94 -0.68
N ARG A 68 11.82 -2.18 -0.84
CA ARG A 68 13.23 -2.49 -1.10
C ARG A 68 13.62 -2.35 -2.57
N GLY A 69 12.67 -2.15 -3.48
CA GLY A 69 12.93 -2.03 -4.91
C GLY A 69 13.40 -3.35 -5.55
N GLU A 70 13.00 -4.49 -5.01
CA GLU A 70 13.37 -5.82 -5.51
C GLU A 70 12.14 -6.67 -5.81
N SER A 71 12.32 -7.77 -6.55
CA SER A 71 11.22 -8.71 -6.81
C SER A 71 10.75 -9.40 -5.51
N PHE A 72 9.48 -9.82 -5.47
CA PHE A 72 8.97 -10.56 -4.30
C PHE A 72 9.75 -11.85 -4.05
N GLU A 73 10.15 -12.56 -5.11
CA GLU A 73 10.94 -13.79 -4.97
C GLU A 73 12.35 -13.53 -4.42
N ASP A 74 13.02 -12.45 -4.84
CA ASP A 74 14.32 -12.08 -4.27
C ASP A 74 14.20 -11.64 -2.81
N PHE A 75 13.13 -10.91 -2.48
CA PHE A 75 12.82 -10.58 -1.09
C PHE A 75 12.62 -11.84 -0.24
N MET A 76 11.88 -12.83 -0.75
CA MET A 76 11.61 -14.07 -0.03
C MET A 76 12.87 -14.90 0.26
N LYS A 77 13.90 -14.83 -0.59
CA LYS A 77 15.22 -15.46 -0.33
C LYS A 77 15.89 -14.92 0.93
N THR A 78 15.54 -13.71 1.37
CA THR A 78 16.08 -13.11 2.59
C THR A 78 15.33 -13.51 3.87
N ARG A 79 14.19 -14.23 3.75
CA ARG A 79 13.38 -14.65 4.89
C ARG A 79 13.92 -15.96 5.47
N ARG A 80 14.00 -16.03 6.81
CA ARG A 80 14.42 -17.25 7.52
C ARG A 80 13.37 -18.35 7.52
N VAL A 81 12.11 -17.99 7.25
CA VAL A 81 10.99 -18.93 7.13
C VAL A 81 10.29 -18.69 5.79
N PRO A 82 10.83 -19.21 4.67
CA PRO A 82 10.30 -18.92 3.32
C PRO A 82 8.88 -19.41 3.07
N SER A 83 8.37 -20.33 3.91
CA SER A 83 7.00 -20.83 3.86
C SER A 83 5.97 -19.85 4.44
N ALA A 84 6.39 -18.86 5.23
CA ALA A 84 5.53 -17.77 5.66
C ALA A 84 5.42 -16.76 4.52
N ARG A 85 4.42 -16.96 3.64
CA ARG A 85 4.10 -16.09 2.50
C ARG A 85 2.79 -15.34 2.74
#